data_AF-A0A534P0N8-F1
#
_entry.id   AF-A0A534P0N8-F1
#
_cell.length_a   1.000
_cell.length_b   1.000
_cell.length_c   1.000
_cell.angle_alpha   90.00
_cell.angle_beta   90.00
_cell.angle_gamma   90.00
#
_symmetry.space_group_name_H-M   'P 1'
#
loop_
_entity.id
_entity.type
_entity.pdbx_description
1 polymer ?
#
loop_
_entity_poly.entity_id
_entity_poly.type
_entity_poly.pdbx_seq_one_letter_code
_entity_poly.pdbx_strand_id
1 'polypeptide(L)'
;MLPIDLTGKRALVAGVADDAGYGFAIAKALAEAGAKVCVGTWPPALNIFENLLRRGKIDESRKLARGGMLEFERIYPLDAAFDTLEDAPEDIRTNKRYTERGDFSIAGLVESLKK
;
A
#
# COMPACT_ATOMS: atom_id res chain seq x y z
N MET A 1 -17.53 -1.32 22.91
CA MET A 1 -16.52 -2.09 22.15
C MET A 1 -15.27 -2.24 23.01
N LEU A 2 -14.62 -3.40 22.97
CA LEU A 2 -13.29 -3.57 23.55
C LEU A 2 -12.28 -2.78 22.71
N PRO A 3 -11.36 -2.01 23.32
CA PRO A 3 -10.33 -1.31 22.59
C PRO A 3 -9.34 -2.31 21.96
N ILE A 4 -9.10 -2.18 20.67
CA ILE A 4 -8.03 -2.89 19.96
C ILE A 4 -6.82 -1.95 19.96
N ASP A 5 -5.72 -2.37 20.57
CA ASP A 5 -4.46 -1.63 20.58
C ASP A 5 -3.39 -2.37 19.77
N LEU A 6 -2.98 -1.75 18.67
CA LEU A 6 -1.92 -2.19 17.76
C LEU A 6 -0.72 -1.23 17.80
N THR A 7 -0.61 -0.39 18.84
CA THR A 7 0.52 0.52 19.02
C THR A 7 1.84 -0.27 19.01
N GLY A 8 2.84 0.24 18.28
CA GLY A 8 4.13 -0.41 18.12
C GLY A 8 4.12 -1.60 17.14
N LYS A 9 2.97 -1.93 16.53
CA LYS A 9 2.88 -2.92 15.44
C LYS A 9 2.96 -2.22 14.08
N ARG A 10 3.45 -2.96 13.09
CA ARG A 10 3.40 -2.60 11.68
C ARG A 10 2.51 -3.59 10.95
N ALA A 11 1.60 -3.08 10.12
CA ALA A 11 0.76 -3.88 9.25
C ALA A 11 1.06 -3.56 7.78
N LEU A 12 0.97 -4.58 6.92
CA LEU A 12 1.02 -4.43 5.46
C LEU A 12 -0.34 -4.85 4.91
N VAL A 13 -1.00 -3.96 4.17
CA VAL A 13 -2.25 -4.27 3.48
C VAL A 13 -1.99 -4.35 1.98
N ALA A 14 -2.08 -5.55 1.41
CA ALA A 14 -1.97 -5.76 -0.03
C ALA A 14 -3.29 -5.43 -0.74
N GLY A 15 -3.22 -4.68 -1.84
CA GLY A 15 -4.38 -4.33 -2.66
C GLY A 15 -5.05 -3.01 -2.27
N VAL A 16 -4.27 -1.95 -2.05
CA VAL A 16 -4.79 -0.59 -1.81
C VAL A 16 -4.37 0.33 -2.96
N ALA A 17 -5.33 0.96 -3.64
CA ALA A 17 -5.06 1.86 -4.78
C ALA A 17 -5.92 3.14 -4.81
N ASP A 18 -6.95 3.22 -3.96
CA ASP A 18 -7.85 4.35 -3.80
C ASP A 18 -8.43 4.32 -2.37
N ASP A 19 -9.34 5.25 -2.07
CA ASP A 19 -10.01 5.38 -0.77
C ASP A 19 -11.43 4.79 -0.71
N ALA A 20 -11.89 4.15 -1.79
CA ALA A 20 -13.23 3.56 -1.89
C ALA A 20 -13.23 2.06 -1.56
N GLY A 21 -12.10 1.38 -1.68
CA GLY A 21 -11.98 -0.06 -1.46
C GLY A 21 -11.85 -0.49 0.01
N TYR A 22 -12.12 -1.78 0.26
CA TYR A 22 -11.95 -2.38 1.59
C TYR A 22 -10.51 -2.35 2.10
N GLY A 23 -9.52 -2.45 1.22
CA GLY A 23 -8.11 -2.37 1.60
C GLY A 23 -7.78 -1.04 2.29
N PHE A 24 -8.31 0.08 1.79
CA PHE A 24 -8.16 1.39 2.43
C PHE A 24 -8.92 1.46 3.76
N ALA A 25 -10.14 0.95 3.82
CA ALA A 25 -10.91 0.90 5.07
C ALA A 25 -10.19 0.09 6.16
N ILE A 26 -9.58 -1.04 5.80
CA ILE A 26 -8.76 -1.87 6.70
C ILE A 26 -7.51 -1.11 7.13
N ALA A 27 -6.77 -0.50 6.19
CA ALA A 27 -5.61 0.32 6.48
C ALA A 27 -5.94 1.44 7.49
N LYS A 28 -7.06 2.12 7.28
CA LYS A 28 -7.57 3.15 8.19
C LYS A 28 -7.90 2.57 9.56
N ALA A 29 -8.62 1.46 9.64
CA ALA A 29 -8.96 0.82 10.91
C ALA A 29 -7.71 0.37 11.71
N LEU A 30 -6.70 -0.16 11.02
CA LEU A 30 -5.41 -0.52 11.63
C LEU A 30 -4.69 0.72 12.18
N ALA A 31 -4.71 1.82 11.44
CA ALA A 31 -4.17 3.09 11.90
C ALA A 31 -4.97 3.69 13.06
N GLU A 32 -6.30 3.55 13.10
CA GLU A 32 -7.12 3.94 14.26
C GLU A 32 -6.72 3.16 15.51
N ALA A 33 -6.39 1.88 15.36
CA ALA A 33 -5.85 1.05 16.43
C ALA A 33 -4.37 1.34 16.78
N GLY A 34 -3.73 2.32 16.14
CA GLY A 34 -2.36 2.76 16.47
C GLY A 34 -1.24 2.05 15.71
N ALA A 35 -1.55 1.17 14.76
CA ALA A 35 -0.52 0.52 13.94
C ALA A 35 0.12 1.52 12.97
N LYS A 36 1.40 1.29 12.64
CA LYS A 36 1.99 1.84 11.42
C LYS A 36 1.53 1.01 10.23
N VAL A 37 1.14 1.66 9.14
CA VAL A 37 0.53 0.96 8.00
C VAL A 37 1.37 1.15 6.76
N CYS A 38 1.84 0.05 6.19
CA CYS A 38 2.34 -0.02 4.82
C CYS A 38 1.25 -0.58 3.91
N VAL A 39 1.34 -0.30 2.61
CA VAL A 39 0.43 -0.88 1.62
C VAL A 39 1.17 -1.42 0.41
N GLY A 40 0.63 -2.49 -0.17
CA GLY A 40 1.01 -2.97 -1.49
C GLY A 40 -0.01 -2.48 -2.52
N THR A 41 0.46 -1.82 -3.56
CA THR A 41 -0.36 -1.22 -4.62
C THR A 41 0.05 -1.79 -5.96
N TRP A 42 -0.95 -2.16 -6.76
CA TRP A 42 -0.75 -2.68 -8.09
C TRP A 42 -0.02 -1.66 -8.99
N PRO A 43 1.09 -2.01 -9.68
CA PRO A 43 1.93 -1.03 -10.37
C PRO A 43 1.18 -0.13 -11.38
N PRO A 44 0.22 -0.63 -12.17
CA PRO A 44 -0.61 0.21 -13.03
C PRO A 44 -1.44 1.29 -12.34
N ALA A 45 -1.80 1.10 -11.08
CA ALA A 45 -2.57 2.08 -10.29
C ALA A 45 -1.68 2.93 -9.36
N LEU A 46 -0.43 2.52 -9.14
CA LEU A 46 0.46 3.13 -8.14
C LEU A 46 0.66 4.63 -8.36
N ASN A 47 0.99 5.07 -9.59
CA ASN A 47 1.18 6.49 -9.86
C ASN A 47 -0.10 7.31 -9.62
N ILE A 48 -1.27 6.74 -9.91
CA ILE A 48 -2.56 7.40 -9.69
C ILE A 48 -2.77 7.58 -8.20
N PHE A 49 -2.54 6.52 -7.42
CA PHE A 49 -2.68 6.54 -5.97
C PHE A 49 -1.72 7.54 -5.30
N GLU A 50 -0.45 7.54 -5.69
CA GLU A 50 0.56 8.52 -5.25
C GLU A 50 0.13 9.95 -5.58
N ASN A 51 -0.47 10.18 -6.75
CA ASN A 51 -0.97 11.49 -7.15
C ASN A 51 -2.22 11.91 -6.35
N LEU A 52 -3.13 10.99 -6.04
CA LEU A 52 -4.30 11.27 -5.20
C LEU A 52 -3.87 11.74 -3.80
N LEU A 53 -2.90 11.04 -3.21
CA LEU A 53 -2.30 11.38 -1.93
C LEU A 53 -1.61 12.74 -1.97
N ARG A 54 -0.69 12.94 -2.93
CA ARG A 54 0.09 14.19 -3.03
C ARG A 54 -0.78 15.42 -3.28
N ARG A 55 -1.89 15.27 -4.00
CA ARG A 55 -2.83 16.37 -4.30
C ARG A 55 -3.90 16.56 -3.23
N GLY A 56 -3.87 15.80 -2.13
CA GLY A 56 -4.85 15.86 -1.06
C GLY A 56 -6.27 15.47 -1.48
N LYS A 57 -6.41 14.70 -2.58
CA LYS A 57 -7.73 14.35 -3.13
C LYS A 57 -8.54 13.41 -2.23
N ILE A 58 -7.86 12.73 -1.32
CA ILE A 58 -8.44 11.74 -0.39
C ILE A 58 -8.22 12.12 1.07
N ASP A 59 -7.88 13.38 1.36
CA ASP A 59 -7.55 13.81 2.73
C ASP A 59 -8.73 13.68 3.69
N GLU A 60 -9.96 13.92 3.23
CA GLU A 60 -11.16 13.68 4.03
C GLU A 60 -11.28 12.21 4.46
N SER A 61 -11.07 11.28 3.52
CA SER A 61 -11.11 9.84 3.79
C SER A 61 -9.99 9.39 4.73
N ARG A 62 -8.85 10.10 4.74
CA ARG A 62 -7.70 9.82 5.61
C ARG A 62 -7.86 10.30 7.05
N LYS A 63 -8.80 11.21 7.37
CA LYS A 63 -8.97 11.71 8.75
C LYS A 63 -9.26 10.57 9.72
N LEU A 64 -8.51 10.53 10.83
CA LEU A 64 -8.70 9.56 11.89
C LEU A 64 -9.58 10.14 13.00
N ALA A 65 -10.41 9.31 13.62
CA ALA A 65 -11.28 9.67 14.74
C ALA A 65 -10.46 10.09 15.98
N ARG A 66 -9.29 9.46 16.18
CA ARG A 66 -8.33 9.84 17.23
C ARG A 66 -7.57 11.15 16.98
N GLY A 67 -7.86 11.83 15.86
CA GLY A 67 -7.10 12.98 15.38
C GLY A 67 -5.93 12.58 14.48
N GLY A 68 -5.46 13.54 13.67
CA GLY A 68 -4.48 13.28 12.62
C GLY A 68 -5.07 12.63 11.38
N MET A 69 -4.20 12.14 10.50
CA MET A 69 -4.56 11.49 9.24
C MET A 69 -3.86 10.14 9.12
N LEU A 70 -4.46 9.22 8.38
CA LEU A 70 -3.81 8.01 7.90
C LEU A 70 -2.59 8.41 7.07
N GLU A 71 -1.42 8.02 7.56
CA GLU A 71 -0.15 8.10 6.84
C GLU A 71 0.31 6.68 6.52
N PHE A 72 0.69 6.47 5.27
CA PHE A 72 1.32 5.23 4.86
C PHE A 72 2.81 5.32 5.17
N GLU A 73 3.31 4.46 6.06
CA GLU A 73 4.72 4.38 6.40
C GLU A 73 5.54 4.09 5.13
N ARG A 74 5.06 3.17 4.29
CA ARG A 74 5.57 2.90 2.94
C ARG A 74 4.45 2.44 2.01
N ILE A 75 4.59 2.77 0.73
CA ILE A 75 3.76 2.27 -0.37
C ILE A 75 4.67 1.46 -1.27
N TYR A 76 4.34 0.19 -1.47
CA TYR A 76 5.14 -0.74 -2.25
C TYR A 76 4.44 -1.07 -3.57
N PRO A 77 5.18 -1.17 -4.69
CA PRO A 77 4.65 -1.85 -5.86
C PRO A 77 4.47 -3.32 -5.54
N LEU A 78 3.29 -3.86 -5.84
CA LEU A 78 2.99 -5.28 -5.64
C LEU A 78 2.04 -5.75 -6.75
N ASP A 79 2.49 -6.70 -7.55
CA ASP A 79 1.64 -7.53 -8.38
C ASP A 79 1.65 -8.96 -7.83
N ALA A 80 0.60 -9.30 -7.08
CA ALA A 80 0.51 -10.57 -6.35
C ALA A 80 0.28 -11.79 -7.26
N ALA A 81 0.25 -11.59 -8.58
CA ALA A 81 0.24 -12.68 -9.55
C ALA A 81 1.62 -13.35 -9.71
N PHE A 82 2.70 -12.73 -9.23
CA PHE A 82 4.08 -13.18 -9.42
C PHE A 82 4.79 -13.39 -8.07
N ASP A 83 5.28 -14.60 -7.83
CA ASP A 83 6.01 -14.93 -6.60
C ASP A 83 7.42 -14.32 -6.66
N THR A 84 8.11 -14.45 -7.80
CA THR A 84 9.39 -13.78 -8.10
C THR A 84 9.30 -12.93 -9.37
N LEU A 85 10.30 -12.08 -9.61
CA LEU A 85 10.31 -11.21 -10.79
C LEU A 85 10.41 -12.02 -12.10
N GLU A 86 11.06 -13.18 -12.05
CA GLU A 86 11.21 -14.09 -13.20
C GLU A 86 9.90 -14.73 -13.65
N ASP A 87 8.90 -14.84 -12.76
CA ASP A 87 7.56 -15.33 -13.10
C ASP A 87 6.80 -14.34 -13.99
N ALA A 88 7.20 -13.07 -14.01
CA ALA A 88 6.56 -12.04 -14.81
C ALA A 88 7.00 -12.12 -16.29
N PRO A 89 6.04 -12.24 -17.24
CA PRO A 89 6.32 -12.18 -18.67
C PRO A 89 7.13 -10.94 -19.07
N GLU A 90 7.95 -11.05 -20.12
CA GLU A 90 8.81 -9.95 -20.57
C GLU A 90 8.03 -8.69 -20.94
N ASP A 91 6.85 -8.84 -21.54
CA ASP A 91 5.96 -7.74 -21.91
C ASP A 91 5.39 -7.01 -20.69
N ILE A 92 5.23 -7.71 -19.55
CA ILE A 92 4.90 -7.09 -18.25
C ILE A 92 6.12 -6.37 -17.68
N ARG A 93 7.28 -7.03 -17.62
CA ARG A 93 8.52 -6.46 -17.03
C ARG A 93 9.01 -5.21 -17.75
N THR A 94 8.78 -5.12 -19.06
CA THR A 94 9.18 -3.97 -19.89
C THR A 94 8.06 -2.94 -20.06
N ASN A 95 6.86 -3.20 -19.53
CA ASN A 95 5.75 -2.27 -19.60
C ASN A 95 6.06 -0.97 -18.85
N LYS A 96 5.75 0.18 -19.46
CA LYS A 96 5.96 1.51 -18.85
C LYS A 96 5.33 1.69 -17.45
N ARG A 97 4.30 0.91 -17.11
CA ARG A 97 3.64 0.96 -15.79
C ARG A 97 4.38 0.13 -14.72
N TYR A 98 5.32 -0.70 -15.12
CA TYR A 98 6.06 -1.64 -14.27
C TYR A 98 7.57 -1.34 -14.23
N THR A 99 8.20 -1.05 -15.38
CA THR A 99 9.67 -0.95 -15.52
C THR A 99 10.35 -0.04 -14.49
N GLU A 100 9.72 1.09 -14.13
CA GLU A 100 10.30 2.06 -13.17
C GLU A 100 9.98 1.75 -11.70
N ARG A 101 9.21 0.69 -11.43
CA ARG A 101 8.76 0.32 -10.08
C ARG A 101 9.68 -0.70 -9.40
N GLY A 102 10.77 -1.11 -10.04
CA GLY A 102 11.68 -2.10 -9.50
C GLY A 102 11.06 -3.49 -9.44
N ASP A 103 11.42 -4.28 -8.44
CA ASP A 103 10.87 -5.62 -8.25
C ASP A 103 9.47 -5.55 -7.60
N PHE A 104 8.44 -5.76 -8.41
CA PHE A 104 7.02 -5.73 -8.02
C PHE A 104 6.48 -7.10 -7.60
N SER A 105 7.31 -8.15 -7.57
CA SER A 105 6.91 -9.49 -7.15
C SER A 105 6.71 -9.57 -5.63
N ILE A 106 6.14 -10.69 -5.15
CA ILE A 106 6.01 -10.96 -3.72
C ILE A 106 7.41 -11.03 -3.05
N ALA A 107 8.40 -11.65 -3.70
CA ALA A 107 9.77 -11.67 -3.21
C ALA A 107 10.38 -10.26 -3.10
N GLY A 108 10.20 -9.41 -4.13
CA GLY A 108 10.66 -8.03 -4.14
C GLY A 108 10.07 -7.18 -3.00
N LEU A 109 8.78 -7.38 -2.71
CA LEU A 109 8.11 -6.78 -1.56
C LEU A 109 8.74 -7.23 -0.23
N VAL A 110 8.97 -8.53 -0.06
CA VAL A 110 9.58 -9.09 1.17
C VAL A 110 10.98 -8.52 1.40
N GLU A 111 11.81 -8.43 0.36
CA GLU A 111 13.14 -7.82 0.49
C GLU A 111 13.07 -6.33 0.81
N SER A 112 12.09 -5.61 0.24
CA SER A 112 11.88 -4.19 0.51
C SER A 112 11.29 -3.89 1.89
N LEU A 113 10.70 -4.88 2.56
CA LEU A 113 10.24 -4.80 3.95
C LEU A 113 11.38 -4.95 4.98
N LYS A 114 12.47 -5.63 4.61
CA LYS A 114 13.64 -5.85 5.48
C LYS A 114 14.53 -4.62 5.64
N LYS A 115 14.46 -3.69 4.67
CA LYS A 115 15.17 -2.40 4.68
C LYS A 115 14.46 -1.39 5.57
#